data_AF-A0A7E4WB73-F1
#
_entry.id   AF-A0A7E4WB73-F1
#
_cell.length_a   1.000
_cell.length_b   1.000
_cell.length_c   1.000
_cell.angle_alpha   90.00
_cell.angle_beta   90.00
_cell.angle_gamma   90.00
#
_symmetry.space_group_name_H-M   'P 1'
#
loop_
_entity.id
_entity.type
_entity.pdbx_description
1 polymer ?
#
loop_
_entity_poly.entity_id
_entity_poly.type
_entity_poly.pdbx_seq_one_letter_code
_entity_poly.pdbx_strand_id
1 'polypeptide(L)'
;MASTATAPPNKDESAAATGNAAPDSIDMSQIAEHLQSGDPRKTVLLQGADGKTRVFVNNDEEQLKNCYNDGRSFESLGKPDADNVDYTLNFRLHKDSANAVGSAGESLSPAVPIISYHAHVWWFWTYELLFKEDKDNALKATFILKSVGPCINPHRELPRGALGENIPRTQMAPSLKSPKVIVAGTSYPLKTLLGAPDNIYVAEHFLSLDRIRELFVDDNLFLTFTVNISIPKSYFDVLKQAGLGEVESAVTVAAPPGADETLKKVIAGEKTAGADYVLTFGDSSKNESVEYHVHRMALARSSSVLAQLFRTKYNPPGDQILVPSSEDRFIFPHLKKEDAEFFLTFFYTQRLVLPHFGAFARVGRVFCMIAERPQLMHLFKQWQKLLVEKLLDAEKAGDTSKIVSESVEALIAIYSAPYGALPVAKRVAASLLANELNLSEGKGEKLINTLKADPKYESYNLDKFLPGVVRLRLLIASVPKE
;
A
#
# COMPACT_ATOMS: atom_id res chain seq x y z
N MET A 1 38.19 56.28 -10.42
CA MET A 1 38.83 55.44 -11.45
C MET A 1 38.86 54.02 -10.92
N ALA A 2 38.35 53.08 -11.70
CA ALA A 2 38.17 51.69 -11.36
C ALA A 2 39.52 50.98 -11.12
N SER A 3 39.53 50.04 -10.17
CA SER A 3 40.54 48.98 -10.11
C SER A 3 39.79 47.67 -9.91
N THR A 4 39.70 46.92 -11.00
CA THR A 4 39.22 45.55 -11.07
C THR A 4 40.39 44.58 -10.96
N ALA A 5 40.05 43.40 -10.44
CA ALA A 5 40.67 42.09 -10.68
C ALA A 5 42.05 41.84 -10.05
N THR A 6 42.13 40.82 -9.20
CA THR A 6 42.59 39.47 -9.60
C THR A 6 42.58 38.54 -8.38
N ALA A 7 41.94 37.37 -8.52
CA ALA A 7 42.03 36.28 -7.56
C ALA A 7 43.25 35.39 -7.91
N PRO A 8 44.02 34.91 -6.92
CA PRO A 8 45.03 33.87 -7.12
C PRO A 8 44.68 32.60 -6.27
N PRO A 9 45.41 31.47 -6.36
CA PRO A 9 44.89 30.22 -6.90
C PRO A 9 44.92 29.04 -5.90
N ASN A 10 44.39 27.89 -6.37
CA ASN A 10 44.66 26.49 -6.00
C ASN A 10 45.22 26.14 -4.62
N LYS A 11 44.54 25.19 -3.95
CA LYS A 11 45.19 23.97 -3.44
C LYS A 11 44.25 22.77 -3.56
N ASP A 12 44.65 21.85 -4.44
CA ASP A 12 44.35 20.42 -4.32
C ASP A 12 44.78 19.92 -2.93
N GLU A 13 43.95 19.09 -2.29
CA GLU A 13 44.41 17.84 -1.65
C GLU A 13 43.22 16.99 -1.17
N SER A 14 43.08 15.85 -1.84
CA SER A 14 42.61 14.54 -1.36
C SER A 14 41.61 14.44 -0.21
N ALA A 15 40.44 13.87 -0.51
CA ALA A 15 39.99 12.67 0.18
C ALA A 15 39.05 11.89 -0.75
N ALA A 16 39.64 10.88 -1.41
CA ALA A 16 38.88 9.79 -1.99
C ALA A 16 38.11 9.09 -0.86
N ALA A 17 36.83 9.41 -0.70
CA ALA A 17 35.90 8.59 0.05
C ALA A 17 35.31 7.57 -0.91
N THR A 18 35.95 6.40 -0.95
CA THR A 18 35.39 5.13 -1.41
C THR A 18 34.15 4.80 -0.57
N GLY A 19 33.03 5.41 -0.92
CA GLY A 19 31.71 5.00 -0.44
C GLY A 19 31.23 3.84 -1.31
N ASN A 20 31.22 2.64 -0.73
CA ASN A 20 30.62 1.44 -1.30
C ASN A 20 29.18 1.73 -1.75
N ALA A 21 28.98 1.98 -3.04
CA ALA A 21 27.68 1.87 -3.67
C ALA A 21 27.29 0.40 -3.68
N ALA A 22 26.09 0.08 -3.20
CA ALA A 22 25.52 -1.24 -3.31
C ALA A 22 25.55 -1.67 -4.80
N PRO A 23 26.08 -2.86 -5.15
CA PRO A 23 25.74 -3.46 -6.42
C PRO A 23 24.26 -3.86 -6.36
N ASP A 24 23.62 -4.14 -7.50
CA ASP A 24 22.29 -4.78 -7.61
C ASP A 24 21.08 -3.89 -7.96
N SER A 25 21.18 -2.93 -8.88
CA SER A 25 19.96 -2.38 -9.49
C SER A 25 19.92 -2.59 -11.00
N ILE A 26 19.13 -3.58 -11.42
CA ILE A 26 18.59 -3.65 -12.78
C ILE A 26 17.50 -2.58 -12.89
N ASP A 27 17.53 -1.81 -13.97
CA ASP A 27 16.60 -0.72 -14.18
C ASP A 27 15.17 -1.24 -14.39
N MET A 28 14.35 -1.15 -13.33
CA MET A 28 12.96 -1.60 -13.32
C MET A 28 12.07 -0.83 -14.33
N SER A 29 12.52 0.31 -14.86
CA SER A 29 11.78 1.04 -15.90
C SER A 29 11.79 0.32 -17.24
N GLN A 30 12.89 -0.37 -17.58
CA GLN A 30 13.01 -1.19 -18.80
C GLN A 30 12.09 -2.42 -18.77
N ILE A 31 11.88 -2.99 -17.57
CA ILE A 31 10.91 -4.07 -17.34
C ILE A 31 9.48 -3.55 -17.58
N ALA A 32 9.18 -2.35 -17.08
CA ALA A 32 7.85 -1.74 -17.22
C ALA A 32 7.49 -1.34 -18.66
N GLU A 33 8.47 -0.94 -19.48
CA GLU A 33 8.29 -0.69 -20.91
C GLU A 33 8.08 -1.98 -21.71
N HIS A 34 8.82 -3.06 -21.40
CA HIS A 34 8.67 -4.35 -22.08
C HIS A 34 7.33 -5.02 -21.78
N LEU A 35 6.85 -4.95 -20.54
CA LEU A 35 5.52 -5.44 -20.15
C LEU A 35 4.37 -4.71 -20.88
N GLN A 36 4.61 -3.52 -21.46
CA GLN A 36 3.62 -2.80 -22.27
C GLN A 36 3.60 -3.24 -23.75
N SER A 37 4.60 -4.03 -24.20
CA SER A 37 4.76 -4.41 -25.62
C SER A 37 3.82 -5.52 -26.11
N GLY A 38 3.06 -6.17 -25.22
CA GLY A 38 1.92 -7.03 -25.55
C GLY A 38 2.22 -8.38 -26.23
N ASP A 39 3.49 -8.75 -26.43
CA ASP A 39 3.85 -10.10 -26.93
C ASP A 39 4.27 -11.02 -25.75
N PRO A 40 3.39 -11.95 -25.31
CA PRO A 40 3.67 -12.85 -24.20
C PRO A 40 4.74 -13.90 -24.50
N ARG A 41 5.21 -14.01 -25.75
CA ARG A 41 6.28 -14.94 -26.16
C ARG A 41 7.66 -14.29 -26.19
N LYS A 42 7.73 -12.96 -26.08
CA LYS A 42 8.98 -12.23 -26.20
C LYS A 42 9.70 -12.18 -24.85
N THR A 43 10.73 -13.02 -24.72
CA THR A 43 11.68 -12.98 -23.58
C THR A 43 12.68 -11.85 -23.80
N VAL A 44 12.92 -11.02 -22.77
CA VAL A 44 14.04 -10.06 -22.75
C VAL A 44 15.02 -10.46 -21.68
N LEU A 45 16.30 -10.50 -22.06
CA LEU A 45 17.41 -10.69 -21.14
C LEU A 45 17.97 -9.31 -20.76
N LEU A 46 17.83 -8.94 -19.49
CA LEU A 46 18.48 -7.78 -18.91
C LEU A 46 19.75 -8.23 -18.21
N GLN A 47 20.87 -7.62 -18.56
CA GLN A 47 22.15 -7.86 -17.89
C GLN A 47 22.35 -6.81 -16.80
N GLY A 48 22.67 -7.26 -15.59
CA GLY A 48 23.03 -6.41 -14.47
C GLY A 48 24.31 -5.62 -14.76
N ALA A 49 24.51 -4.52 -14.03
CA ALA A 49 25.70 -3.68 -14.15
C ALA A 49 27.01 -4.43 -13.82
N ASP A 50 26.91 -5.55 -13.10
CA ASP A 50 28.01 -6.46 -12.77
C ASP A 50 28.45 -7.35 -13.95
N GLY A 51 27.70 -7.35 -15.06
CA GLY A 51 27.91 -8.21 -16.22
C GLY A 51 27.60 -9.69 -15.98
N LYS A 52 27.21 -10.09 -14.77
CA LYS A 52 27.05 -11.50 -14.35
C LYS A 52 25.62 -11.84 -13.97
N THR A 53 24.91 -10.91 -13.34
CA THR A 53 23.49 -11.06 -13.04
C THR A 53 22.70 -10.94 -14.32
N ARG A 54 21.79 -11.87 -14.55
CA ARG A 54 20.93 -11.90 -15.74
C ARG A 54 19.48 -12.04 -15.29
N VAL A 55 18.69 -10.98 -15.49
CA VAL A 55 17.24 -11.01 -15.24
C VAL A 55 16.52 -11.31 -16.53
N PHE A 56 15.66 -12.31 -16.47
CA PHE A 56 14.84 -12.71 -17.60
C PHE A 56 13.44 -12.18 -17.39
N VAL A 57 13.04 -11.31 -18.32
CA VAL A 57 11.74 -10.68 -18.34
C VAL A 57 10.87 -11.42 -19.34
N ASN A 58 9.94 -12.19 -18.79
CA ASN A 58 8.82 -12.76 -19.52
C ASN A 58 7.56 -12.03 -19.07
N ASN A 59 6.64 -11.75 -20.00
CA ASN A 59 5.31 -11.27 -19.64
C ASN A 59 4.46 -12.45 -19.15
N ASP A 60 4.75 -12.89 -17.93
CA ASP A 60 4.10 -14.04 -17.30
C ASP A 60 2.69 -13.71 -16.76
N GLU A 61 2.31 -12.43 -16.70
CA GLU A 61 1.03 -11.98 -16.10
C GLU A 61 -0.20 -12.53 -16.85
N GLU A 62 -0.13 -12.64 -18.18
CA GLU A 62 -1.24 -13.19 -19.00
C GLU A 62 -1.44 -14.70 -18.81
N GLN A 63 -0.50 -15.39 -18.17
CA GLN A 63 -0.55 -16.84 -17.97
C GLN A 63 -0.78 -17.24 -16.51
N LEU A 64 -1.10 -16.27 -15.65
CA LEU A 64 -1.50 -16.52 -14.26
C LEU A 64 -2.86 -17.22 -14.24
N LYS A 65 -2.84 -18.54 -14.09
CA LYS A 65 -4.05 -19.36 -13.99
C LYS A 65 -4.77 -19.06 -12.67
N ASN A 66 -6.01 -18.59 -12.73
CA ASN A 66 -6.85 -18.42 -11.55
C ASN A 66 -7.24 -19.80 -10.96
N CYS A 67 -6.81 -20.05 -9.72
CA CYS A 67 -7.06 -21.27 -8.93
C CYS A 67 -8.41 -21.26 -8.21
N TYR A 68 -9.10 -20.12 -8.19
CA TYR A 68 -10.39 -19.84 -7.55
C TYR A 68 -11.48 -19.49 -8.60
N ASN A 69 -11.36 -20.03 -9.81
CA ASN A 69 -12.32 -19.80 -10.90
C ASN A 69 -13.73 -20.33 -10.60
N ASP A 70 -13.93 -21.01 -9.48
CA ASP A 70 -15.22 -21.46 -8.96
C ASP A 70 -15.83 -20.48 -7.94
N GLY A 71 -15.44 -19.20 -8.01
CA GLY A 71 -16.08 -18.13 -7.25
C GLY A 71 -15.83 -18.21 -5.75
N ARG A 72 -14.79 -18.93 -5.32
CA ARG A 72 -14.41 -19.04 -3.92
C ARG A 72 -13.71 -17.77 -3.42
N SER A 73 -13.86 -17.51 -2.12
CA SER A 73 -13.20 -16.40 -1.44
C SER A 73 -11.69 -16.66 -1.38
N PHE A 74 -10.90 -15.59 -1.42
CA PHE A 74 -9.48 -15.65 -1.11
C PHE A 74 -9.22 -16.17 0.30
N GLU A 75 -10.20 -16.11 1.19
CA GLU A 75 -10.09 -16.61 2.56
C GLU A 75 -10.53 -18.07 2.72
N SER A 76 -11.09 -18.69 1.68
CA SER A 76 -11.44 -20.11 1.69
C SER A 76 -10.18 -20.96 1.88
N LEU A 77 -10.07 -21.60 3.05
CA LEU A 77 -9.02 -22.58 3.37
C LEU A 77 -9.57 -24.00 3.21
N GLY A 78 -8.71 -24.94 2.82
CA GLY A 78 -9.06 -26.35 2.77
C GLY A 78 -9.28 -26.93 4.17
N LYS A 79 -8.60 -26.38 5.20
CA LYS A 79 -8.76 -26.77 6.61
C LYS A 79 -8.95 -25.54 7.53
N PRO A 80 -10.15 -25.32 8.10
CA PRO A 80 -10.41 -24.15 8.94
C PRO A 80 -9.57 -24.12 10.23
N ASP A 81 -9.26 -25.29 10.82
CA ASP A 81 -8.55 -25.40 12.09
C ASP A 81 -7.01 -25.51 11.97
N ALA A 82 -6.45 -25.33 10.76
CA ALA A 82 -5.00 -25.39 10.60
C ALA A 82 -4.28 -24.21 11.28
N ASP A 83 -3.16 -24.44 11.97
CA ASP A 83 -2.35 -23.36 12.58
C ASP A 83 -1.55 -22.55 11.54
N ASN A 84 -1.40 -23.09 10.34
CA ASN A 84 -0.65 -22.48 9.24
C ASN A 84 -1.56 -22.35 8.02
N VAL A 85 -1.12 -21.48 7.11
CA VAL A 85 -1.64 -21.37 5.77
C VAL A 85 -0.59 -21.94 4.83
N ASP A 86 -0.97 -22.94 4.05
CA ASP A 86 -0.07 -23.61 3.12
C ASP A 86 -0.24 -23.00 1.72
N TYR A 87 0.87 -22.60 1.10
CA TYR A 87 0.90 -22.02 -0.23
C TYR A 87 1.73 -22.87 -1.19
N THR A 88 1.28 -22.93 -2.44
CA THR A 88 2.02 -23.54 -3.55
C THR A 88 2.41 -22.45 -4.55
N LEU A 89 3.67 -22.02 -4.51
CA LEU A 89 4.20 -20.98 -5.40
C LEU A 89 4.79 -21.64 -6.66
N ASN A 90 4.14 -21.46 -7.81
CA ASN A 90 4.59 -22.06 -9.07
C ASN A 90 5.42 -21.05 -9.87
N PHE A 91 6.72 -21.01 -9.61
CA PHE A 91 7.64 -20.20 -10.39
C PHE A 91 7.94 -20.86 -11.73
N ARG A 92 8.15 -20.06 -12.77
CA ARG A 92 8.42 -20.56 -14.12
C ARG A 92 9.77 -20.08 -14.62
N LEU A 93 10.40 -20.93 -15.41
CA LEU A 93 11.67 -20.66 -16.09
C LEU A 93 11.49 -20.94 -17.58
N HIS A 94 11.78 -19.96 -18.42
CA HIS A 94 11.73 -20.14 -19.86
C HIS A 94 12.96 -20.90 -20.38
N LYS A 95 12.79 -21.71 -21.43
CA LYS A 95 13.85 -22.52 -22.05
C LYS A 95 15.05 -21.67 -22.48
N ASP A 96 14.79 -20.53 -23.09
CA ASP A 96 15.85 -19.61 -23.54
C ASP A 96 16.68 -19.06 -22.38
N SER A 97 16.07 -18.91 -21.18
CA SER A 97 16.79 -18.48 -19.99
C SER A 97 17.81 -19.52 -19.55
N ALA A 98 17.45 -20.80 -19.56
CA ALA A 98 18.38 -21.89 -19.26
C ALA A 98 19.48 -22.03 -20.35
N ASN A 99 19.14 -21.77 -21.61
CA ASN A 99 20.11 -21.84 -22.72
C ASN A 99 21.11 -20.69 -22.71
N ALA A 100 20.72 -19.52 -22.21
CA ALA A 100 21.59 -18.36 -22.13
C ALA A 100 22.73 -18.53 -21.11
N VAL A 101 22.56 -19.34 -20.06
CA VAL A 101 23.60 -19.54 -19.03
C VAL A 101 24.84 -20.17 -19.64
N GLY A 102 25.98 -19.49 -19.54
CA GLY A 102 27.24 -19.89 -20.17
C GLY A 102 28.41 -20.12 -19.22
N SER A 103 28.37 -19.57 -18.01
CA SER A 103 29.53 -19.59 -17.11
C SER A 103 29.17 -19.60 -15.63
N ALA A 104 30.15 -19.97 -14.79
CA ALA A 104 30.01 -19.92 -13.35
C ALA A 104 29.89 -18.48 -12.83
N GLY A 105 29.04 -18.28 -11.81
CA GLY A 105 28.75 -16.98 -11.23
C GLY A 105 27.62 -16.22 -11.94
N GLU A 106 27.06 -16.77 -13.03
CA GLU A 106 25.82 -16.26 -13.60
C GLU A 106 24.62 -16.67 -12.75
N SER A 107 23.58 -15.82 -12.74
CA SER A 107 22.34 -16.12 -12.06
C SER A 107 21.10 -15.83 -12.92
N LEU A 108 20.02 -16.55 -12.64
CA LEU A 108 18.70 -16.38 -13.28
C LEU A 108 17.67 -16.00 -12.23
N SER A 109 16.93 -14.92 -12.45
CA SER A 109 15.81 -14.50 -11.59
C SER A 109 14.59 -14.15 -12.46
N PRO A 110 13.35 -14.47 -12.02
CA PRO A 110 12.15 -14.05 -12.74
C PRO A 110 11.91 -12.55 -12.52
N ALA A 111 11.19 -11.94 -13.46
CA ALA A 111 10.78 -10.55 -13.34
C ALA A 111 9.56 -10.33 -12.43
N VAL A 112 8.68 -11.33 -12.29
CA VAL A 112 7.41 -11.21 -11.56
C VAL A 112 7.46 -12.02 -10.25
N PRO A 113 7.45 -11.37 -9.08
CA PRO A 113 7.29 -12.05 -7.79
C PRO A 113 5.90 -12.68 -7.62
N ILE A 114 5.82 -13.76 -6.85
CA ILE A 114 4.57 -14.44 -6.49
C ILE A 114 4.11 -13.98 -5.10
N ILE A 115 2.80 -13.77 -4.92
CA ILE A 115 2.19 -13.27 -3.68
C ILE A 115 1.75 -14.42 -2.77
N SER A 116 2.00 -14.28 -1.46
CA SER A 116 1.31 -15.03 -0.41
C SER A 116 0.34 -14.09 0.29
N TYR A 117 -0.95 -14.44 0.33
CA TYR A 117 -2.02 -13.58 0.82
C TYR A 117 -2.95 -14.33 1.77
N HIS A 118 -3.32 -13.71 2.88
CA HIS A 118 -4.42 -14.14 3.76
C HIS A 118 -4.83 -12.97 4.67
N ALA A 119 -6.12 -12.83 4.97
CA ALA A 119 -6.67 -11.82 5.90
C ALA A 119 -6.11 -10.40 5.67
N HIS A 120 -6.09 -9.98 4.40
CA HIS A 120 -5.61 -8.66 3.93
C HIS A 120 -4.13 -8.36 4.16
N VAL A 121 -3.36 -9.34 4.65
CA VAL A 121 -1.91 -9.26 4.77
C VAL A 121 -1.30 -10.07 3.65
N TRP A 122 -0.27 -9.51 3.01
CA TRP A 122 0.45 -10.19 1.94
C TRP A 122 1.94 -9.94 1.94
N TRP A 123 2.64 -10.88 1.31
CA TRP A 123 4.09 -10.86 1.14
C TRP A 123 4.49 -11.47 -0.20
N PHE A 124 5.44 -10.83 -0.89
CA PHE A 124 5.94 -11.28 -2.19
C PHE A 124 7.22 -12.10 -2.06
N TRP A 125 7.34 -13.09 -2.94
CA TRP A 125 8.46 -14.03 -3.03
C TRP A 125 8.98 -14.07 -4.46
N THR A 126 10.29 -14.20 -4.61
CA THR A 126 10.94 -14.49 -5.88
C THR A 126 11.95 -15.62 -5.71
N TYR A 127 12.46 -16.16 -6.82
CA TYR A 127 13.57 -17.13 -6.78
C TYR A 127 14.78 -16.61 -7.55
N GLU A 128 15.95 -17.15 -7.24
CA GLU A 128 17.15 -17.01 -8.04
C GLU A 128 17.80 -18.38 -8.20
N LEU A 129 18.28 -18.69 -9.40
CA LEU A 129 19.18 -19.81 -9.65
C LEU A 129 20.59 -19.25 -9.81
N LEU A 130 21.47 -19.53 -8.84
CA LEU A 130 22.87 -19.16 -8.91
C LEU A 130 23.70 -20.36 -9.39
N PHE A 131 24.45 -20.21 -10.48
CA PHE A 131 25.23 -21.30 -11.06
C PHE A 131 26.68 -21.25 -10.57
N LYS A 132 27.17 -22.38 -10.05
CA LYS A 132 28.56 -22.56 -9.63
C LYS A 132 29.13 -23.81 -10.26
N GLU A 133 30.41 -23.80 -10.59
CA GLU A 133 31.13 -25.01 -10.96
C GLU A 133 31.26 -25.94 -9.76
N ASP A 134 30.92 -27.21 -9.98
CA ASP A 134 31.24 -28.28 -9.05
C ASP A 134 32.61 -28.90 -9.38
N LYS A 135 33.09 -29.83 -8.54
CA LYS A 135 34.38 -30.53 -8.68
C LYS A 135 34.57 -31.22 -10.02
N ASP A 136 33.48 -31.58 -10.71
CA ASP A 136 33.48 -32.24 -12.01
C ASP A 136 33.41 -31.25 -13.20
N ASN A 137 33.66 -29.95 -12.97
CA ASN A 137 33.49 -28.84 -13.92
C ASN A 137 32.06 -28.69 -14.47
N ALA A 138 31.07 -29.36 -13.86
CA ALA A 138 29.67 -29.20 -14.21
C ALA A 138 29.08 -27.96 -13.51
N LEU A 139 28.32 -27.15 -14.24
CA LEU A 139 27.57 -26.04 -13.66
C LEU A 139 26.37 -26.58 -12.88
N LYS A 140 26.38 -26.41 -11.55
CA LYS A 140 25.27 -26.74 -10.66
C LYS A 140 24.57 -25.47 -10.17
N ALA A 141 23.25 -25.51 -10.23
CA ALA A 141 22.39 -24.46 -9.70
C ALA A 141 22.26 -24.60 -8.18
N THR A 142 22.27 -23.45 -7.52
CA THR A 142 21.76 -23.25 -6.17
C THR A 142 20.41 -22.55 -6.30
N PHE A 143 19.34 -23.16 -5.80
CA PHE A 143 18.03 -22.51 -5.79
C PHE A 143 17.90 -21.64 -4.55
N ILE A 144 17.58 -20.37 -4.73
CA ILE A 144 17.48 -19.37 -3.67
C ILE A 144 16.06 -18.80 -3.72
N LEU A 145 15.22 -19.12 -2.73
CA LEU A 145 13.97 -18.41 -2.50
C LEU A 145 14.25 -17.13 -1.71
N LYS A 146 13.88 -15.99 -2.27
CA LYS A 146 14.06 -14.67 -1.67
C LYS A 146 12.73 -14.05 -1.28
N SER A 147 12.68 -13.54 -0.06
CA SER A 147 11.65 -12.60 0.37
C SER A 147 11.83 -11.26 -0.35
N VAL A 148 10.81 -10.79 -1.06
CA VAL A 148 10.83 -9.49 -1.75
C VAL A 148 10.32 -8.38 -0.84
N GLY A 149 9.26 -8.65 -0.08
CA GLY A 149 8.64 -7.63 0.75
C GLY A 149 7.13 -7.53 0.56
N PRO A 150 6.51 -6.51 1.16
CA PRO A 150 5.09 -6.27 1.04
C PRO A 150 4.73 -5.52 -0.27
N CYS A 151 5.72 -5.14 -1.08
CA CYS A 151 5.58 -4.46 -2.38
C CYS A 151 6.56 -5.04 -3.40
N ILE A 152 6.13 -5.15 -4.67
CA ILE A 152 6.97 -5.63 -5.79
C ILE A 152 8.08 -4.63 -6.15
N ASN A 153 7.86 -3.34 -5.92
CA ASN A 153 8.82 -2.28 -6.24
C ASN A 153 9.08 -1.39 -5.02
N PRO A 154 9.98 -1.79 -4.11
CA PRO A 154 10.30 -1.04 -2.90
C PRO A 154 11.09 0.25 -3.17
N HIS A 155 11.76 0.38 -4.32
CA HIS A 155 12.63 1.52 -4.65
C HIS A 155 11.97 2.58 -5.53
N ARG A 156 10.65 2.54 -5.67
CA ARG A 156 9.94 3.55 -6.46
C ARG A 156 10.12 4.93 -5.82
N GLU A 157 10.58 5.90 -6.61
CA GLU A 157 10.68 7.29 -6.15
C GLU A 157 9.33 7.78 -5.60
N LEU A 158 9.39 8.37 -4.41
CA LEU A 158 8.22 8.91 -3.75
C LEU A 158 7.78 10.19 -4.48
N PRO A 159 6.49 10.34 -4.79
CA PRO A 159 5.99 11.57 -5.39
C PRO A 159 6.22 12.75 -4.43
N ARG A 160 6.43 13.94 -4.99
CA ARG A 160 6.60 15.17 -4.21
C ARG A 160 5.41 15.35 -3.24
N GLY A 161 5.71 15.57 -1.96
CA GLY A 161 4.69 15.74 -0.92
C GLY A 161 4.16 14.42 -0.33
N ALA A 162 4.74 13.27 -0.67
CA ALA A 162 4.46 12.01 0.01
C ALA A 162 4.86 12.04 1.49
N LEU A 163 4.06 11.37 2.33
CA LEU A 163 4.36 11.13 3.74
C LEU A 163 5.18 9.85 3.96
N GLY A 164 5.31 9.03 2.92
CA GLY A 164 6.10 7.82 2.91
C GLY A 164 5.62 6.85 1.83
N GLU A 165 6.09 5.63 1.92
CA GLU A 165 5.65 4.54 1.05
C GLU A 165 4.24 4.05 1.40
N ASN A 166 3.54 3.51 0.41
CA ASN A 166 2.25 2.84 0.62
C ASN A 166 2.43 1.39 1.14
N ILE A 167 3.31 1.19 2.12
CA ILE A 167 3.55 -0.11 2.77
C ILE A 167 3.47 0.02 4.30
N PRO A 168 3.02 -1.02 5.02
CA PRO A 168 3.11 -1.06 6.47
C PRO A 168 4.59 -1.16 6.87
N ARG A 169 5.14 -0.11 7.49
CA ARG A 169 6.58 0.00 7.80
C ARG A 169 7.07 -1.05 8.79
N THR A 170 6.16 -1.63 9.57
CA THR A 170 6.44 -2.61 10.62
C THR A 170 6.30 -4.05 10.14
N GLN A 171 5.84 -4.29 8.91
CA GLN A 171 5.64 -5.64 8.40
C GLN A 171 6.99 -6.26 8.02
N MET A 172 7.42 -7.23 8.81
CA MET A 172 8.62 -8.04 8.56
C MET A 172 8.25 -9.29 7.75
N ALA A 173 9.24 -9.93 7.13
CA ALA A 173 8.99 -11.16 6.39
C ALA A 173 8.49 -12.29 7.30
N PRO A 174 7.63 -13.18 6.80
CA PRO A 174 7.13 -14.32 7.57
C PRO A 174 8.20 -15.41 7.70
N SER A 175 8.23 -16.04 8.86
CA SER A 175 8.99 -17.28 9.06
C SER A 175 8.30 -18.44 8.36
N LEU A 176 9.03 -19.19 7.53
CA LEU A 176 8.52 -20.35 6.83
C LEU A 176 8.75 -21.63 7.61
N LYS A 177 7.74 -22.51 7.66
CA LYS A 177 7.89 -23.88 8.19
C LYS A 177 8.20 -24.86 7.07
N SER A 178 9.32 -25.57 7.20
CA SER A 178 9.77 -26.64 6.29
C SER A 178 9.61 -26.33 4.79
N PRO A 179 10.08 -25.17 4.30
CA PRO A 179 9.93 -24.81 2.90
C PRO A 179 10.67 -25.82 2.01
N LYS A 180 10.09 -26.12 0.84
CA LYS A 180 10.69 -27.04 -0.13
C LYS A 180 10.37 -26.62 -1.55
N VAL A 181 11.30 -26.91 -2.47
CA VAL A 181 11.09 -26.75 -3.90
C VAL A 181 10.95 -28.11 -4.55
N ILE A 182 10.03 -28.24 -5.50
CA ILE A 182 9.72 -29.45 -6.25
C ILE A 182 9.90 -29.12 -7.72
N VAL A 183 10.66 -29.96 -8.42
CA VAL A 183 10.87 -29.86 -9.86
C VAL A 183 10.86 -31.27 -10.45
N ALA A 184 10.05 -31.49 -11.50
CA ALA A 184 9.90 -32.78 -12.16
C ALA A 184 9.67 -33.95 -11.17
N GLY A 185 8.83 -33.74 -10.16
CA GLY A 185 8.52 -34.73 -9.11
C GLY A 185 9.59 -34.92 -8.03
N THR A 186 10.78 -34.32 -8.17
CA THR A 186 11.84 -34.40 -7.16
C THR A 186 11.74 -33.26 -6.17
N SER A 187 11.79 -33.55 -4.87
CA SER A 187 11.65 -32.56 -3.79
C SER A 187 12.97 -32.26 -3.11
N TYR A 188 13.26 -30.98 -2.92
CA TYR A 188 14.47 -30.47 -2.28
C TYR A 188 14.08 -29.57 -1.09
N PRO A 189 14.50 -29.89 0.13
CA PRO A 189 14.25 -29.05 1.28
C PRO A 189 15.05 -27.75 1.18
N LEU A 190 14.41 -26.63 1.50
CA LEU A 190 15.05 -25.32 1.56
C LEU A 190 15.48 -25.05 3.00
N LYS A 191 16.73 -24.64 3.19
CA LYS A 191 17.30 -24.31 4.50
C LYS A 191 17.63 -22.83 4.58
N THR A 192 17.51 -22.25 5.76
CA THR A 192 18.01 -20.89 6.01
C THR A 192 19.53 -20.92 5.99
N LEU A 193 20.15 -20.00 5.25
CA LEU A 193 21.60 -19.92 5.18
C LEU A 193 22.13 -19.21 6.43
N LEU A 194 23.05 -19.86 7.17
CA LEU A 194 23.71 -19.26 8.33
C LEU A 194 24.51 -18.01 7.90
N GLY A 195 24.21 -16.86 8.49
CA GLY A 195 24.88 -15.59 8.20
C GLY A 195 24.36 -14.82 6.99
N ALA A 196 23.34 -15.31 6.28
CA ALA A 196 22.59 -14.52 5.30
C ALA A 196 21.61 -13.56 6.01
N PRO A 197 21.15 -12.50 5.31
CA PRO A 197 20.00 -11.74 5.75
C PRO A 197 18.84 -12.69 6.08
N ASP A 198 18.13 -12.40 7.18
CA ASP A 198 16.92 -13.15 7.54
C ASP A 198 16.03 -13.28 6.29
N ASN A 199 15.42 -14.45 6.09
CA ASN A 199 14.41 -14.73 5.04
C ASN A 199 14.95 -15.04 3.63
N ILE A 200 16.17 -15.58 3.55
CA ILE A 200 16.67 -16.30 2.37
C ILE A 200 16.66 -17.81 2.65
N TYR A 201 16.05 -18.59 1.74
CA TYR A 201 15.95 -20.05 1.86
C TYR A 201 16.60 -20.72 0.65
N VAL A 202 17.49 -21.67 0.89
CA VAL A 202 18.41 -22.19 -0.12
C VAL A 202 18.32 -23.71 -0.22
N ALA A 203 18.29 -24.23 -1.45
CA ALA A 203 18.65 -25.61 -1.76
C ALA A 203 19.99 -25.61 -2.49
N GLU A 204 21.05 -25.94 -1.74
CA GLU A 204 22.39 -26.13 -2.29
C GLU A 204 22.44 -27.38 -3.16
N HIS A 205 23.26 -27.34 -4.21
CA HIS A 205 23.45 -28.47 -5.15
C HIS A 205 22.13 -29.01 -5.73
N PHE A 206 21.24 -28.11 -6.13
CA PHE A 206 19.88 -28.42 -6.59
C PHE A 206 19.85 -29.29 -7.86
N LEU A 207 20.22 -28.73 -9.01
CA LEU A 207 20.27 -29.43 -10.30
C LEU A 207 21.47 -28.95 -11.12
N SER A 208 22.04 -29.81 -11.97
CA SER A 208 22.98 -29.35 -12.99
C SER A 208 22.24 -28.56 -14.08
N LEU A 209 22.95 -27.64 -14.75
CA LEU A 209 22.41 -26.88 -15.87
C LEU A 209 21.95 -27.80 -17.01
N ASP A 210 22.72 -28.85 -17.31
CA ASP A 210 22.37 -29.83 -18.33
C ASP A 210 21.07 -30.55 -17.95
N ARG A 211 20.90 -30.92 -16.68
CA ARG A 211 19.66 -31.53 -16.21
C ARG A 211 18.48 -30.56 -16.33
N ILE A 212 18.67 -29.28 -15.99
CA ILE A 212 17.62 -28.26 -16.18
C ILE A 212 17.21 -28.17 -17.65
N ARG A 213 18.17 -28.20 -18.58
CA ARG A 213 17.92 -28.16 -20.04
C ARG A 213 17.18 -29.41 -20.54
N GLU A 214 17.53 -30.59 -20.04
CA GLU A 214 16.85 -31.85 -20.36
C GLU A 214 15.39 -31.90 -19.86
N LEU A 215 15.08 -31.20 -18.77
CA LEU A 215 13.74 -31.19 -18.19
C LEU A 215 12.71 -30.40 -19.01
N PHE A 216 13.15 -29.64 -20.01
CA PHE A 216 12.24 -29.06 -20.99
C PHE A 216 11.76 -30.15 -21.97
N VAL A 217 10.57 -30.70 -21.71
CA VAL A 217 9.95 -31.76 -22.51
C VAL A 217 9.28 -31.17 -23.77
N ASP A 218 9.58 -31.69 -24.95
CA ASP A 218 8.97 -31.35 -26.25
C ASP A 218 8.95 -29.83 -26.56
N ASP A 219 7.78 -29.31 -27.00
CA ASP A 219 7.49 -27.90 -27.31
C ASP A 219 7.19 -27.04 -26.06
N ASN A 220 7.36 -27.58 -24.83
CA ASN A 220 7.14 -26.78 -23.63
C ASN A 220 8.25 -25.74 -23.45
N LEU A 221 7.86 -24.48 -23.59
CA LEU A 221 8.75 -23.34 -23.40
C LEU A 221 9.10 -23.07 -21.93
N PHE A 222 8.38 -23.68 -20.97
CA PHE A 222 8.52 -23.38 -19.56
C PHE A 222 8.75 -24.63 -18.69
N LEU A 223 9.70 -24.53 -17.77
CA LEU A 223 9.90 -25.43 -16.64
C LEU A 223 9.29 -24.79 -15.37
N THR A 224 8.55 -25.56 -14.57
CA THR A 224 7.93 -25.06 -13.34
C THR A 224 8.71 -25.54 -12.11
N PHE A 225 9.07 -24.59 -11.24
CA PHE A 225 9.55 -24.82 -9.89
C PHE A 225 8.41 -24.60 -8.91
N THR A 226 7.89 -25.67 -8.33
CA THR A 226 6.79 -25.62 -7.37
C THR A 226 7.38 -25.51 -5.96
N VAL A 227 7.24 -24.34 -5.33
CA VAL A 227 7.73 -24.09 -3.98
C VAL A 227 6.56 -24.17 -3.01
N ASN A 228 6.63 -25.11 -2.07
CA ASN A 228 5.64 -25.24 -1.01
C ASN A 228 6.16 -24.55 0.24
N ILE A 229 5.36 -23.63 0.77
CA ILE A 229 5.67 -22.88 1.98
C ILE A 229 4.47 -22.91 2.93
N SER A 230 4.77 -22.90 4.23
CA SER A 230 3.75 -22.84 5.29
C SER A 230 4.03 -21.64 6.17
N ILE A 231 3.04 -20.74 6.31
CA ILE A 231 3.14 -19.52 7.11
C ILE A 231 2.17 -19.61 8.30
N PRO A 232 2.59 -19.33 9.55
CA PRO A 232 1.67 -19.32 10.70
C PRO A 232 0.51 -18.35 10.50
N LYS A 233 -0.73 -18.75 10.80
CA LYS A 233 -1.92 -17.87 10.68
C LYS A 233 -1.76 -16.56 11.47
N SER A 234 -1.11 -16.62 12.62
CA SER A 234 -0.83 -15.45 13.47
C SER A 234 -0.01 -14.35 12.79
N TYR A 235 0.65 -14.64 11.66
CA TYR A 235 1.34 -13.63 10.87
C TYR A 235 0.37 -12.68 10.16
N PHE A 236 -0.83 -13.17 9.79
CA PHE A 236 -1.80 -12.44 8.96
C PHE A 236 -2.77 -11.56 9.76
N ASP A 237 -2.46 -11.25 11.01
CA ASP A 237 -3.22 -10.27 11.79
C ASP A 237 -2.89 -8.85 11.32
N VAL A 238 -3.76 -8.28 10.48
CA VAL A 238 -3.58 -6.95 9.89
C VAL A 238 -3.46 -5.84 10.93
N LEU A 239 -4.18 -5.93 12.06
CA LEU A 239 -4.16 -4.91 13.11
C LEU A 239 -2.85 -4.94 13.88
N LYS A 240 -2.36 -6.15 14.18
CA LYS A 240 -1.05 -6.35 14.82
C LYS A 240 0.09 -5.93 13.90
N GLN A 241 0.09 -6.39 12.65
CA GLN A 241 1.13 -6.04 11.67
C GLN A 241 1.22 -4.54 11.42
N ALA A 242 0.09 -3.84 11.49
CA ALA A 242 0.01 -2.40 11.29
C ALA A 242 0.27 -1.56 12.54
N GLY A 243 0.45 -2.17 13.72
CA GLY A 243 0.55 -1.45 14.99
C GLY A 243 -0.71 -0.62 15.30
N LEU A 244 -1.88 -1.09 14.86
CA LEU A 244 -3.16 -0.41 15.02
C LEU A 244 -3.94 -0.87 16.26
N GLY A 245 -3.57 -2.00 16.86
CA GLY A 245 -4.20 -2.51 18.09
C GLY A 245 -4.01 -1.59 19.30
N GLU A 246 -2.87 -0.90 19.38
CA GLU A 246 -2.47 -0.05 20.51
C GLU A 246 -2.53 1.44 20.19
N VAL A 247 -3.27 1.86 19.15
CA VAL A 247 -3.47 3.31 18.95
C VAL A 247 -4.37 3.81 20.06
N GLU A 248 -3.77 4.29 21.14
CA GLU A 248 -4.43 5.15 22.11
C GLU A 248 -5.10 6.27 21.31
N SER A 249 -6.39 6.47 21.59
CA SER A 249 -7.11 7.61 21.03
C SER A 249 -6.24 8.84 21.27
N ALA A 250 -6.05 9.72 20.28
CA ALA A 250 -5.17 10.90 20.38
C ALA A 250 -5.61 11.93 21.47
N VAL A 251 -6.52 11.51 22.34
CA VAL A 251 -7.13 12.18 23.46
C VAL A 251 -6.10 12.28 24.58
N THR A 252 -5.34 13.36 24.57
CA THR A 252 -4.55 13.79 25.75
C THR A 252 -5.40 14.55 26.76
N VAL A 253 -6.64 14.91 26.42
CA VAL A 253 -7.54 15.73 27.25
C VAL A 253 -8.94 15.13 27.25
N ALA A 254 -9.42 14.70 28.43
CA ALA A 254 -10.78 14.22 28.59
C ALA A 254 -11.80 15.29 28.13
N ALA A 255 -12.78 14.88 27.33
CA ALA A 255 -13.87 15.76 26.94
C ALA A 255 -14.60 16.25 28.21
N PRO A 256 -15.02 17.53 28.26
CA PRO A 256 -15.69 18.05 29.44
C PRO A 256 -17.06 17.35 29.60
N PRO A 257 -17.57 17.21 30.83
CA PRO A 257 -18.89 16.64 31.07
C PRO A 257 -19.97 17.33 30.23
N GLY A 258 -20.83 16.55 29.57
CA GLY A 258 -21.91 17.06 28.71
C GLY A 258 -21.48 17.50 27.29
N ALA A 259 -20.19 17.39 26.93
CA ALA A 259 -19.72 17.79 25.59
C ALA A 259 -20.46 17.09 24.45
N ASP A 260 -20.78 15.80 24.62
CA ASP A 260 -21.49 15.01 23.60
C ASP A 260 -22.94 15.48 23.41
N GLU A 261 -23.63 15.88 24.47
CA GLU A 261 -24.98 16.42 24.39
C GLU A 261 -25.01 17.79 23.72
N THR A 262 -24.07 18.67 24.10
CA THR A 262 -23.91 19.97 23.44
C THR A 262 -23.55 19.80 21.97
N LEU A 263 -22.60 18.90 21.65
CA LEU A 263 -22.18 18.61 20.29
C LEU A 263 -23.35 18.15 19.42
N LYS A 264 -24.20 17.24 19.90
CA LYS A 264 -25.38 16.78 19.17
C LYS A 264 -26.31 17.92 18.78
N LYS A 265 -26.61 18.82 19.71
CA LYS A 265 -27.45 20.01 19.46
C LYS A 265 -26.81 20.96 18.45
N VAL A 266 -25.51 21.21 18.59
CA VAL A 266 -24.76 22.08 17.68
C VAL A 266 -24.72 21.48 16.27
N ILE A 267 -24.46 20.18 16.11
CA ILE A 267 -24.50 19.49 14.79
C ILE A 267 -25.90 19.57 14.16
N ALA A 268 -26.97 19.52 14.97
CA ALA A 268 -28.34 19.71 14.51
C ALA A 268 -28.66 21.17 14.09
N GLY A 269 -27.72 22.11 14.27
CA GLY A 269 -27.91 23.52 13.96
C GLY A 269 -28.62 24.31 15.07
N GLU A 270 -28.85 23.71 16.24
CA GLU A 270 -29.52 24.37 17.35
C GLU A 270 -28.59 25.38 18.04
N LYS A 271 -29.12 26.58 18.31
CA LYS A 271 -28.42 27.56 19.14
C LYS A 271 -28.50 27.15 20.61
N THR A 272 -27.40 26.63 21.12
CA THR A 272 -27.26 26.23 22.52
C THR A 272 -27.01 27.43 23.44
N ALA A 273 -27.39 27.33 24.72
CA ALA A 273 -27.18 28.38 25.70
C ALA A 273 -25.68 28.63 25.90
N GLY A 274 -25.26 29.90 25.80
CA GLY A 274 -23.85 30.28 25.91
C GLY A 274 -23.06 30.25 24.61
N ALA A 275 -23.67 29.89 23.47
CA ALA A 275 -23.04 30.01 22.17
C ALA A 275 -22.77 31.49 21.82
N ASP A 276 -21.51 31.85 21.68
CA ASP A 276 -20.97 33.21 21.55
C ASP A 276 -20.17 33.42 20.26
N TYR A 277 -20.17 32.44 19.35
CA TYR A 277 -19.46 32.50 18.08
C TYR A 277 -20.22 31.78 16.97
N VAL A 278 -19.93 32.12 15.71
CA VAL A 278 -20.52 31.47 14.53
C VAL A 278 -19.44 30.85 13.64
N LEU A 279 -19.65 29.60 13.23
CA LEU A 279 -18.90 29.01 12.14
C LEU A 279 -19.80 28.94 10.90
N THR A 280 -19.26 29.34 9.76
CA THR A 280 -19.95 29.25 8.47
C THR A 280 -19.23 28.27 7.57
N PHE A 281 -19.96 27.27 7.10
CA PHE A 281 -19.49 26.26 6.16
C PHE A 281 -20.25 26.50 4.86
N GLY A 282 -19.55 26.80 3.77
CA GLY A 282 -20.23 26.96 2.49
C GLY A 282 -19.42 27.68 1.43
N ASP A 283 -19.78 27.39 0.18
CA ASP A 283 -19.17 27.99 -1.00
C ASP A 283 -19.90 29.31 -1.31
N SER A 284 -19.23 30.43 -1.03
CA SER A 284 -19.77 31.76 -1.31
C SER A 284 -20.07 31.97 -2.80
N SER A 285 -19.48 31.18 -3.71
CA SER A 285 -19.77 31.26 -5.15
C SER A 285 -21.12 30.65 -5.54
N LYS A 286 -21.71 29.81 -4.67
CA LYS A 286 -23.00 29.14 -4.91
C LYS A 286 -24.15 29.67 -4.04
N ASN A 287 -23.88 30.65 -3.18
CA ASN A 287 -24.82 31.14 -2.14
C ASN A 287 -25.37 30.03 -1.22
N GLU A 288 -24.68 28.89 -1.14
CA GLU A 288 -25.02 27.81 -0.23
C GLU A 288 -24.08 27.88 0.97
N SER A 289 -24.62 28.30 2.11
CA SER A 289 -23.89 28.28 3.38
C SER A 289 -24.77 27.81 4.53
N VAL A 290 -24.12 27.17 5.50
CA VAL A 290 -24.74 26.70 6.73
C VAL A 290 -23.98 27.30 7.90
N GLU A 291 -24.74 27.82 8.85
CA GLU A 291 -24.22 28.43 10.06
C GLU A 291 -24.37 27.50 11.25
N TYR A 292 -23.34 27.45 12.07
CA TYR A 292 -23.32 26.71 13.33
C TYR A 292 -23.00 27.67 14.46
N HIS A 293 -23.90 27.77 15.43
CA HIS A 293 -23.67 28.53 16.66
C HIS A 293 -22.83 27.70 17.62
N VAL A 294 -21.64 28.19 17.97
CA VAL A 294 -20.65 27.45 18.75
C VAL A 294 -20.12 28.26 19.92
N HIS A 295 -19.38 27.58 20.80
CA HIS A 295 -18.72 28.19 21.95
C HIS A 295 -17.25 28.49 21.61
N ARG A 296 -16.85 29.75 21.70
CA ARG A 296 -15.46 30.22 21.51
C ARG A 296 -14.48 29.46 22.39
N MET A 297 -14.90 29.10 23.60
CA MET A 297 -14.08 28.32 24.54
C MET A 297 -13.76 26.92 24.00
N ALA A 298 -14.70 26.24 23.35
CA ALA A 298 -14.45 24.92 22.75
C ALA A 298 -13.41 25.02 21.63
N LEU A 299 -13.55 26.02 20.76
CA LEU A 299 -12.59 26.30 19.69
C LEU A 299 -11.20 26.65 20.23
N ALA A 300 -11.11 27.58 21.18
CA ALA A 300 -9.83 28.03 21.75
C ALA A 300 -9.07 26.91 22.47
N ARG A 301 -9.80 26.01 23.15
CA ARG A 301 -9.20 24.84 23.79
C ARG A 301 -8.69 23.81 22.78
N SER A 302 -9.37 23.66 21.65
CA SER A 302 -9.03 22.68 20.62
C SER A 302 -7.82 23.06 19.77
N SER A 303 -7.52 24.36 19.68
CA SER A 303 -6.51 24.91 18.78
C SER A 303 -5.99 26.26 19.30
N SER A 304 -4.69 26.31 19.58
CA SER A 304 -3.99 27.57 19.87
C SER A 304 -4.04 28.56 18.70
N VAL A 305 -4.09 28.08 17.45
CA VAL A 305 -4.27 28.92 16.25
C VAL A 305 -5.61 29.63 16.30
N LEU A 306 -6.72 28.91 16.53
CA LEU A 306 -8.04 29.53 16.65
C LEU A 306 -8.09 30.51 17.83
N ALA A 307 -7.47 30.15 18.97
CA ALA A 307 -7.36 31.03 20.13
C ALA A 307 -6.66 32.37 19.79
N GLN A 308 -5.61 32.32 18.97
CA GLN A 308 -4.90 33.49 18.50
C GLN A 308 -5.74 34.32 17.50
N LEU A 309 -6.41 33.67 16.56
CA LEU A 309 -7.27 34.34 15.57
C LEU A 309 -8.40 35.13 16.23
N PHE A 310 -8.95 34.65 17.35
CA PHE A 310 -9.94 35.45 18.09
C PHE A 310 -9.38 36.74 18.69
N ARG A 311 -8.08 36.79 18.99
CA ARG A 311 -7.42 37.97 19.58
C ARG A 311 -6.97 38.95 18.51
N THR A 312 -6.42 38.44 17.42
CA THR A 312 -5.84 39.27 16.35
C THR A 312 -6.88 39.72 15.34
N LYS A 313 -7.96 38.95 15.15
CA LYS A 313 -8.97 39.15 14.08
C LYS A 313 -8.33 39.34 12.69
N TYR A 314 -7.17 38.71 12.49
CA TYR A 314 -6.40 38.79 11.26
C TYR A 314 -6.69 37.56 10.39
N ASN A 315 -6.81 37.77 9.08
CA ASN A 315 -6.97 36.68 8.11
C ASN A 315 -5.63 35.98 7.91
N PRO A 316 -5.49 34.68 8.26
CA PRO A 316 -4.26 33.95 8.00
C PRO A 316 -4.02 33.84 6.48
N PRO A 317 -2.75 33.67 6.06
CA PRO A 317 -2.43 33.54 4.65
C PRO A 317 -3.12 32.31 4.04
N GLY A 318 -3.78 32.51 2.89
CA GLY A 318 -4.56 31.50 2.18
C GLY A 318 -6.05 31.84 2.13
N ASP A 319 -6.84 30.92 1.59
CA ASP A 319 -8.29 31.06 1.37
C ASP A 319 -9.10 30.02 2.14
N GLN A 320 -8.48 29.32 3.09
CA GLN A 320 -9.10 28.20 3.80
C GLN A 320 -9.97 28.64 4.99
N ILE A 321 -9.70 29.81 5.57
CA ILE A 321 -10.50 30.44 6.63
C ILE A 321 -10.51 31.95 6.43
N LEU A 322 -11.68 32.57 6.60
CA LEU A 322 -11.85 34.00 6.67
C LEU A 322 -12.32 34.39 8.07
N VAL A 323 -11.74 35.46 8.58
CA VAL A 323 -11.97 36.06 9.89
C VAL A 323 -12.44 37.51 9.66
N PRO A 324 -13.76 37.75 9.57
CA PRO A 324 -14.28 39.11 9.48
C PRO A 324 -13.92 39.90 10.74
N SER A 325 -13.38 41.11 10.58
CA SER A 325 -12.94 41.94 11.71
C SER A 325 -14.10 42.52 12.52
N SER A 326 -15.28 42.66 11.90
CA SER A 326 -16.49 43.22 12.49
C SER A 326 -17.43 42.19 13.13
N GLU A 327 -17.13 40.89 13.02
CA GLU A 327 -18.03 39.83 13.47
C GLU A 327 -17.33 38.80 14.35
N ASP A 328 -18.10 38.14 15.21
CA ASP A 328 -17.68 36.95 15.96
C ASP A 328 -17.96 35.68 15.15
N ARG A 329 -17.26 35.60 14.01
CA ARG A 329 -17.45 34.57 13.00
C ARG A 329 -16.13 34.04 12.45
N PHE A 330 -16.12 32.77 12.08
CA PHE A 330 -15.16 32.21 11.12
C PHE A 330 -15.91 31.64 9.93
N ILE A 331 -15.42 31.91 8.73
CA ILE A 331 -16.00 31.40 7.48
C ILE A 331 -15.00 30.42 6.87
N PHE A 332 -15.46 29.20 6.59
CA PHE A 332 -14.70 28.18 5.88
C PHE A 332 -15.27 28.05 4.46
N PRO A 333 -14.77 28.84 3.49
CA PRO A 333 -15.39 28.96 2.16
C PRO A 333 -15.33 27.68 1.34
N HIS A 334 -14.44 26.77 1.71
CA HIS A 334 -14.24 25.50 1.02
C HIS A 334 -14.83 24.30 1.75
N LEU A 335 -15.45 24.47 2.93
CA LEU A 335 -16.07 23.35 3.62
C LEU A 335 -17.57 23.29 3.30
N LYS A 336 -18.10 22.08 3.18
CA LYS A 336 -19.54 21.83 2.97
C LYS A 336 -20.23 21.52 4.28
N LYS A 337 -21.57 21.49 4.26
CA LYS A 337 -22.40 21.09 5.42
C LYS A 337 -21.98 19.72 5.98
N GLU A 338 -21.69 18.75 5.11
CA GLU A 338 -21.32 17.39 5.53
C GLU A 338 -19.95 17.35 6.24
N ASP A 339 -19.11 18.37 6.05
CA ASP A 339 -17.80 18.45 6.70
C ASP A 339 -17.90 18.96 8.15
N ALA A 340 -19.02 19.55 8.53
CA ALA A 340 -19.21 20.17 9.85
C ALA A 340 -19.09 19.16 10.99
N GLU A 341 -19.61 17.95 10.82
CA GLU A 341 -19.54 16.88 11.83
C GLU A 341 -18.10 16.59 12.25
N PHE A 342 -17.16 16.54 11.29
CA PHE A 342 -15.75 16.31 11.59
C PHE A 342 -15.16 17.41 12.48
N PHE A 343 -15.31 18.68 12.07
CA PHE A 343 -14.71 19.81 12.77
C PHE A 343 -15.37 20.05 14.14
N LEU A 344 -16.70 20.00 14.21
CA LEU A 344 -17.43 20.17 15.45
C LEU A 344 -17.09 19.05 16.45
N THR A 345 -17.00 17.80 15.98
CA THR A 345 -16.59 16.68 16.85
C THR A 345 -15.19 16.91 17.41
N PHE A 346 -14.24 17.33 16.58
CA PHE A 346 -12.89 17.66 17.02
C PHE A 346 -12.89 18.81 18.05
N PHE A 347 -13.60 19.91 17.77
CA PHE A 347 -13.59 21.08 18.66
C PHE A 347 -14.17 20.79 20.05
N TYR A 348 -15.26 20.03 20.12
CA TYR A 348 -15.92 19.76 21.40
C TYR A 348 -15.28 18.60 22.18
N THR A 349 -14.78 17.58 21.48
CA THR A 349 -14.39 16.30 22.11
C THR A 349 -12.94 15.91 21.91
N GLN A 350 -12.20 16.64 21.07
CA GLN A 350 -10.83 16.28 20.65
C GLN A 350 -10.73 14.90 19.98
N ARG A 351 -11.86 14.29 19.63
CA ARG A 351 -11.91 13.04 18.87
C ARG A 351 -11.79 13.34 17.38
N LEU A 352 -11.01 12.52 16.70
CA LEU A 352 -10.91 12.52 15.25
C LEU A 352 -11.85 11.45 14.70
N VAL A 353 -12.79 11.87 13.87
CA VAL A 353 -13.70 10.98 13.14
C VAL A 353 -13.31 10.92 11.67
N LEU A 354 -13.91 10.01 10.91
CA LEU A 354 -13.72 9.99 9.46
C LEU A 354 -14.51 11.13 8.81
N PRO A 355 -13.90 11.92 7.91
CA PRO A 355 -14.65 12.76 6.99
C PRO A 355 -15.53 11.91 6.07
N HIS A 356 -16.50 12.54 5.43
CA HIS A 356 -17.14 11.95 4.25
C HIS A 356 -16.07 11.52 3.23
N PHE A 357 -16.27 10.39 2.54
CA PHE A 357 -15.22 9.77 1.70
C PHE A 357 -14.65 10.74 0.62
N GLY A 358 -15.50 11.60 0.05
CA GLY A 358 -15.10 12.65 -0.90
C GLY A 358 -14.56 13.94 -0.28
N ALA A 359 -14.29 13.98 1.03
CA ALA A 359 -13.93 15.18 1.77
C ALA A 359 -12.50 15.18 2.32
N PHE A 360 -11.78 14.05 2.27
CA PHE A 360 -10.47 13.89 2.93
C PHE A 360 -9.46 14.99 2.58
N ALA A 361 -9.31 15.33 1.29
CA ALA A 361 -8.40 16.40 0.86
C ALA A 361 -8.83 17.78 1.38
N ARG A 362 -10.14 18.05 1.36
CA ARG A 362 -10.74 19.34 1.70
C ARG A 362 -10.69 19.58 3.20
N VAL A 363 -11.15 18.61 3.97
CA VAL A 363 -11.07 18.59 5.43
C VAL A 363 -9.61 18.60 5.89
N GLY A 364 -8.74 17.79 5.28
CA GLY A 364 -7.32 17.74 5.62
C GLY A 364 -6.61 19.09 5.45
N ARG A 365 -6.88 19.83 4.36
CA ARG A 365 -6.30 21.16 4.15
C ARG A 365 -6.66 22.17 5.24
N VAL A 366 -7.94 22.25 5.61
CA VAL A 366 -8.38 23.15 6.68
C VAL A 366 -7.88 22.67 8.04
N PHE A 367 -7.89 21.35 8.29
CA PHE A 367 -7.41 20.79 9.55
C PHE A 367 -5.90 21.04 9.76
N CYS A 368 -5.07 20.90 8.72
CA CYS A 368 -3.64 21.23 8.76
C CYS A 368 -3.33 22.67 9.14
N MET A 369 -4.25 23.61 8.89
CA MET A 369 -4.08 25.02 9.24
C MET A 369 -4.43 25.31 10.70
N ILE A 370 -5.40 24.59 11.26
CA ILE A 370 -5.93 24.88 12.61
C ILE A 370 -5.40 23.93 13.68
N ALA A 371 -5.01 22.72 13.34
CA ALA A 371 -4.57 21.72 14.30
C ALA A 371 -3.08 21.86 14.64
N GLU A 372 -2.74 21.45 15.85
CA GLU A 372 -1.36 21.46 16.34
C GLU A 372 -0.58 20.25 15.83
N ARG A 373 0.76 20.38 15.80
CA ARG A 373 1.65 19.33 15.31
C ARG A 373 1.39 17.95 15.93
N PRO A 374 1.17 17.80 17.25
CA PRO A 374 0.86 16.48 17.83
C PRO A 374 -0.44 15.89 17.28
N GLN A 375 -1.49 16.70 17.09
CA GLN A 375 -2.77 16.26 16.54
C GLN A 375 -2.62 15.82 15.08
N LEU A 376 -1.87 16.59 14.27
CA LEU A 376 -1.57 16.23 12.89
C LEU A 376 -0.79 14.92 12.77
N MET A 377 0.09 14.64 13.72
CA MET A 377 0.88 13.41 13.72
C MET A 377 0.04 12.16 14.01
N HIS A 378 -1.09 12.32 14.71
CA HIS A 378 -2.02 11.22 14.99
C HIS A 378 -3.17 11.12 13.97
N LEU A 379 -3.41 12.18 13.18
CA LEU A 379 -4.54 12.26 12.24
C LEU A 379 -4.63 11.04 11.32
N PHE A 380 -3.58 10.79 10.55
CA PHE A 380 -3.59 9.68 9.59
C PHE A 380 -3.56 8.31 10.27
N LYS A 381 -2.95 8.21 11.46
CA LYS A 381 -2.97 6.97 12.25
C LYS A 381 -4.38 6.63 12.71
N GLN A 382 -5.14 7.63 13.18
CA GLN A 382 -6.54 7.47 13.59
C GLN A 382 -7.46 7.20 12.40
N TRP A 383 -7.34 7.95 11.31
CA TRP A 383 -8.12 7.68 10.09
C TRP A 383 -7.86 6.30 9.51
N GLN A 384 -6.61 5.84 9.53
CA GLN A 384 -6.26 4.49 9.10
C GLN A 384 -6.94 3.44 9.99
N LYS A 385 -6.89 3.60 11.32
CA LYS A 385 -7.57 2.70 12.25
C LYS A 385 -9.07 2.63 11.99
N LEU A 386 -9.74 3.79 11.96
CA LEU A 386 -11.19 3.86 11.75
C LEU A 386 -11.63 3.30 10.39
N LEU A 387 -10.85 3.53 9.31
CA LEU A 387 -11.14 2.94 8.01
C LEU A 387 -10.97 1.42 8.03
N VAL A 388 -9.90 0.91 8.64
CA VAL A 388 -9.66 -0.53 8.76
C VAL A 388 -10.76 -1.20 9.58
N GLU A 389 -11.13 -0.64 10.74
CA GLU A 389 -12.23 -1.15 11.57
C GLU A 389 -13.55 -1.19 10.80
N LYS A 390 -13.90 -0.08 10.12
CA LYS A 390 -15.10 -0.01 9.28
C LYS A 390 -15.13 -1.13 8.23
N LEU A 391 -14.04 -1.30 7.49
CA LEU A 391 -13.92 -2.32 6.43
C LEU A 391 -14.01 -3.75 6.98
N LEU A 392 -13.32 -4.04 8.09
CA LEU A 392 -13.36 -5.36 8.74
C LEU A 392 -14.76 -5.67 9.29
N ASP A 393 -15.49 -4.67 9.79
CA ASP A 393 -16.86 -4.86 10.25
C ASP A 393 -17.85 -5.07 9.09
N ALA A 394 -17.61 -4.44 7.93
CA ALA A 394 -18.31 -4.78 6.69
C ALA A 394 -18.07 -6.23 6.26
N GLU A 395 -16.82 -6.69 6.28
CA GLU A 395 -16.46 -8.06 5.94
C GLU A 395 -17.14 -9.08 6.88
N LYS A 396 -17.05 -8.87 8.19
CA LYS A 396 -17.70 -9.74 9.20
C LYS A 396 -19.22 -9.81 9.02
N ALA A 397 -19.85 -8.72 8.59
CA ALA A 397 -21.29 -8.69 8.33
C ALA A 397 -21.68 -9.52 7.10
N GLY A 398 -20.74 -9.80 6.18
CA GLY A 398 -20.96 -10.65 5.01
C GLY A 398 -21.87 -10.05 3.93
N ASP A 399 -22.14 -8.74 3.97
CA ASP A 399 -22.96 -8.05 2.97
C ASP A 399 -22.07 -7.56 1.82
N THR A 400 -22.11 -8.27 0.69
CA THR A 400 -21.38 -7.91 -0.54
C THR A 400 -21.60 -6.47 -0.99
N SER A 401 -22.82 -5.94 -0.93
CA SER A 401 -23.10 -4.57 -1.38
C SER A 401 -22.41 -3.55 -0.46
N LYS A 402 -22.44 -3.82 0.84
CA LYS A 402 -21.75 -3.01 1.84
C LYS A 402 -20.23 -3.11 1.69
N ILE A 403 -19.66 -4.31 1.53
CA ILE A 403 -18.21 -4.52 1.32
C ILE A 403 -17.73 -3.75 0.10
N VAL A 404 -18.43 -3.86 -1.04
CA VAL A 404 -18.07 -3.14 -2.27
C VAL A 404 -18.14 -1.63 -2.08
N SER A 405 -19.26 -1.12 -1.55
CA SER A 405 -19.44 0.33 -1.38
C SER A 405 -18.42 0.93 -0.40
N GLU A 406 -18.20 0.30 0.76
CA GLU A 406 -17.22 0.78 1.74
C GLU A 406 -15.78 0.68 1.23
N SER A 407 -15.44 -0.35 0.46
CA SER A 407 -14.11 -0.48 -0.15
C SER A 407 -13.85 0.61 -1.19
N VAL A 408 -14.83 0.89 -2.06
CA VAL A 408 -14.72 1.94 -3.08
C VAL A 408 -14.63 3.32 -2.45
N GLU A 409 -15.48 3.62 -1.46
CA GLU A 409 -15.43 4.86 -0.71
C GLU A 409 -14.09 5.04 0.02
N ALA A 410 -13.57 3.99 0.67
CA ALA A 410 -12.27 4.03 1.32
C ALA A 410 -11.15 4.30 0.32
N LEU A 411 -11.17 3.68 -0.86
CA LEU A 411 -10.17 3.93 -1.90
C LEU A 411 -10.26 5.37 -2.45
N ILE A 412 -11.46 5.93 -2.64
CA ILE A 412 -11.64 7.36 -2.99
C ILE A 412 -11.03 8.27 -1.91
N ALA A 413 -11.32 8.00 -0.64
CA ALA A 413 -10.78 8.76 0.49
C ALA A 413 -9.25 8.70 0.54
N ILE A 414 -8.69 7.51 0.39
CA ILE A 414 -7.24 7.25 0.43
C ILE A 414 -6.51 7.94 -0.71
N TYR A 415 -7.03 7.86 -1.94
CA TYR A 415 -6.44 8.52 -3.10
C TYR A 415 -6.63 10.04 -3.11
N SER A 416 -7.47 10.57 -2.21
CA SER A 416 -7.62 11.99 -1.93
C SER A 416 -6.70 12.48 -0.81
N ALA A 417 -6.15 11.58 0.02
CA ALA A 417 -5.17 11.89 1.04
C ALA A 417 -3.74 11.96 0.45
N PRO A 418 -2.78 12.57 1.16
CA PRO A 418 -1.37 12.53 0.75
C PRO A 418 -0.87 11.10 0.55
N TYR A 419 -0.03 10.90 -0.46
CA TYR A 419 0.54 9.58 -0.75
C TYR A 419 1.28 9.02 0.47
N GLY A 420 1.05 7.76 0.82
CA GLY A 420 1.67 7.11 1.98
C GLY A 420 0.97 7.38 3.32
N ALA A 421 -0.12 8.13 3.34
CA ALA A 421 -0.83 8.46 4.59
C ALA A 421 -1.58 7.26 5.20
N LEU A 422 -2.20 6.43 4.35
CA LEU A 422 -3.15 5.38 4.78
C LEU A 422 -2.82 4.00 4.15
N PRO A 423 -1.56 3.52 4.27
CA PRO A 423 -1.09 2.32 3.56
C PRO A 423 -1.88 1.05 3.90
N VAL A 424 -2.27 0.84 5.17
CA VAL A 424 -2.94 -0.38 5.65
C VAL A 424 -4.40 -0.38 5.23
N ALA A 425 -5.11 0.75 5.40
CA ALA A 425 -6.49 0.90 4.92
C ALA A 425 -6.58 0.67 3.40
N LYS A 426 -5.56 1.12 2.64
CA LYS A 426 -5.48 0.86 1.19
C LYS A 426 -5.42 -0.63 0.89
N ARG A 427 -4.66 -1.38 1.68
CA ARG A 427 -4.53 -2.84 1.49
C ARG A 427 -5.84 -3.53 1.73
N VAL A 428 -6.45 -3.31 2.90
CA VAL A 428 -7.72 -3.92 3.29
C VAL A 428 -8.81 -3.61 2.26
N ALA A 429 -8.97 -2.34 1.87
CA ALA A 429 -9.97 -1.95 0.88
C ALA A 429 -9.70 -2.58 -0.51
N ALA A 430 -8.45 -2.60 -0.95
CA ALA A 430 -8.09 -3.21 -2.23
C ALA A 430 -8.28 -4.73 -2.23
N SER A 431 -7.92 -5.43 -1.14
CA SER A 431 -8.10 -6.87 -1.04
C SER A 431 -9.56 -7.28 -0.93
N LEU A 432 -10.38 -6.54 -0.18
CA LEU A 432 -11.82 -6.78 -0.10
C LEU A 432 -12.48 -6.61 -1.47
N LEU A 433 -12.20 -5.49 -2.15
CA LEU A 433 -12.74 -5.27 -3.48
C LEU A 433 -12.23 -6.31 -4.49
N ALA A 434 -10.96 -6.70 -4.40
CA ALA A 434 -10.40 -7.77 -5.24
C ALA A 434 -11.08 -9.12 -4.98
N ASN A 435 -11.40 -9.43 -3.72
CA ASN A 435 -12.12 -10.63 -3.33
C ASN A 435 -13.55 -10.64 -3.90
N GLU A 436 -14.31 -9.55 -3.76
CA GLU A 436 -15.66 -9.45 -4.34
C GLU A 436 -15.63 -9.57 -5.87
N LEU A 437 -14.61 -8.98 -6.52
CA LEU A 437 -14.40 -9.15 -7.95
C LEU A 437 -14.03 -10.60 -8.34
N ASN A 438 -13.48 -11.40 -7.42
CA ASN A 438 -13.21 -12.82 -7.64
C ASN A 438 -14.46 -13.67 -7.43
N LEU A 439 -15.21 -13.43 -6.34
CA LEU A 439 -16.47 -14.09 -6.01
C LEU A 439 -17.52 -13.91 -7.11
N SER A 440 -17.49 -12.79 -7.82
CA SER A 440 -18.44 -12.45 -8.88
C SER A 440 -18.26 -13.23 -10.20
N GLU A 441 -17.78 -14.48 -10.21
CA GLU A 441 -17.51 -15.38 -11.36
C GLU A 441 -17.90 -14.84 -12.76
N GLY A 442 -16.91 -14.42 -13.55
CA GLY A 442 -17.13 -13.92 -14.93
C GLY A 442 -17.87 -12.59 -15.05
N LYS A 443 -18.36 -12.00 -13.95
CA LYS A 443 -19.06 -10.71 -13.87
C LYS A 443 -18.26 -9.63 -13.14
N GLY A 444 -16.99 -9.87 -12.80
CA GLY A 444 -16.13 -8.83 -12.21
C GLY A 444 -16.03 -7.59 -13.10
N GLU A 445 -16.01 -7.75 -14.43
CA GLU A 445 -16.10 -6.63 -15.37
C GLU A 445 -17.46 -5.91 -15.30
N LYS A 446 -18.56 -6.66 -15.10
CA LYS A 446 -19.88 -6.08 -14.88
C LYS A 446 -19.90 -5.24 -13.61
N LEU A 447 -19.31 -5.73 -12.50
CA LEU A 447 -19.20 -4.96 -11.26
C LEU A 447 -18.40 -3.66 -11.47
N ILE A 448 -17.26 -3.73 -12.17
CA ILE A 448 -16.46 -2.55 -12.52
C ILE A 448 -17.30 -1.56 -13.34
N ASN A 449 -18.01 -2.03 -14.36
CA ASN A 449 -18.85 -1.18 -15.20
C ASN A 449 -20.01 -0.57 -14.41
N THR A 450 -20.62 -1.32 -13.50
CA THR A 450 -21.65 -0.81 -12.59
C THR A 450 -21.10 0.28 -11.68
N LEU A 451 -19.90 0.10 -11.11
CA LEU A 451 -19.26 1.12 -10.28
C LEU A 451 -18.93 2.39 -11.06
N LYS A 452 -18.44 2.25 -12.30
CA LYS A 452 -18.14 3.39 -13.18
C LYS A 452 -19.39 4.14 -13.64
N ALA A 453 -20.53 3.44 -13.73
CA ALA A 453 -21.81 4.03 -14.14
C ALA A 453 -22.64 4.57 -12.96
N ASP A 454 -22.20 4.35 -11.71
CA ASP A 454 -22.92 4.82 -10.53
C ASP A 454 -22.81 6.36 -10.40
N PRO A 455 -23.94 7.10 -10.41
CA PRO A 455 -23.94 8.56 -10.26
C PRO A 455 -23.24 9.05 -8.99
N LYS A 456 -23.22 8.23 -7.92
CA LYS A 456 -22.52 8.53 -6.68
C LYS A 456 -21.01 8.70 -6.90
N TYR A 457 -20.44 7.96 -7.86
CA TYR A 457 -19.01 7.93 -8.12
C TYR A 457 -18.59 8.69 -9.38
N GLU A 458 -19.54 9.25 -10.14
CA GLU A 458 -19.29 9.95 -11.43
C GLU A 458 -18.22 11.05 -11.34
N SER A 459 -18.19 11.79 -10.24
CA SER A 459 -17.22 12.87 -10.02
C SER A 459 -15.80 12.40 -9.62
N TYR A 460 -15.59 11.09 -9.45
CA TYR A 460 -14.32 10.52 -8.99
C TYR A 460 -13.66 9.67 -10.06
N ASN A 461 -12.34 9.85 -10.22
CA ASN A 461 -11.56 9.05 -11.16
C ASN A 461 -11.20 7.68 -10.55
N LEU A 462 -12.09 6.70 -10.75
CA LEU A 462 -11.90 5.32 -10.28
C LEU A 462 -10.76 4.58 -10.98
N ASP A 463 -10.34 5.02 -12.18
CA ASP A 463 -9.23 4.44 -12.92
C ASP A 463 -7.87 4.64 -12.23
N LYS A 464 -7.80 5.51 -11.20
CA LYS A 464 -6.62 5.64 -10.34
C LYS A 464 -6.32 4.39 -9.51
N PHE A 465 -7.30 3.53 -9.26
CA PHE A 465 -7.12 2.37 -8.38
C PHE A 465 -7.73 1.07 -8.92
N LEU A 466 -8.81 1.10 -9.69
CA LEU A 466 -9.45 -0.12 -10.19
C LEU A 466 -8.49 -1.06 -10.96
N PRO A 467 -7.60 -0.57 -11.86
CA PRO A 467 -6.63 -1.44 -12.52
C PRO A 467 -5.69 -2.15 -11.52
N GLY A 468 -5.30 -1.45 -10.46
CA GLY A 468 -4.47 -2.01 -9.39
C GLY A 468 -5.21 -3.09 -8.59
N VAL A 469 -6.51 -2.91 -8.34
CA VAL A 469 -7.36 -3.91 -7.67
C VAL A 469 -7.54 -5.15 -8.54
N VAL A 470 -7.78 -4.98 -9.85
CA VAL A 470 -7.86 -6.10 -10.80
C VAL A 470 -6.55 -6.88 -10.86
N ARG A 471 -5.41 -6.17 -10.92
CA ARG A 471 -4.09 -6.82 -10.89
C ARG A 471 -3.86 -7.57 -9.58
N LEU A 472 -4.24 -6.98 -8.44
CA LEU A 472 -4.15 -7.64 -7.14
C LEU A 472 -5.00 -8.93 -7.11
N ARG A 473 -6.23 -8.88 -7.63
CA ARG A 473 -7.10 -10.05 -7.78
C ARG A 473 -6.39 -11.16 -8.55
N LEU A 474 -5.83 -10.86 -9.72
CA LEU A 474 -5.13 -11.83 -10.56
C LEU A 474 -3.91 -12.44 -9.85
N LEU A 475 -3.13 -11.62 -9.16
CA LEU A 475 -1.97 -12.09 -8.41
C LEU A 475 -2.38 -13.04 -7.29
N ILE A 476 -3.35 -12.67 -6.45
CA ILE A 476 -3.81 -13.51 -5.33
C ILE A 476 -4.44 -14.80 -5.85
N ALA A 477 -5.32 -14.68 -6.85
CA ALA A 477 -6.08 -15.80 -7.35
C ALA A 477 -5.21 -16.85 -8.07
N SER A 478 -3.98 -16.50 -8.46
CA SER A 478 -3.06 -17.42 -9.14
C SER A 478 -2.26 -18.34 -8.22
N VAL A 479 -2.41 -18.18 -6.91
CA VAL A 479 -1.65 -18.94 -5.92
C VAL A 479 -2.59 -19.87 -5.15
N PRO A 480 -2.46 -21.19 -5.33
CA PRO A 480 -3.18 -22.15 -4.51
C PRO A 480 -2.86 -21.98 -3.03
N LYS A 481 -3.92 -22.03 -2.20
CA LYS A 481 -3.89 -21.90 -0.75
C LYS A 481 -4.72 -23.03 -0.12
N GLU A 482 -4.18 -23.72 0.88
CA GLU A 482 -4.84 -24.84 1.57
C GLU A 482 -4.92 -24.64 3.09
#